data_AF-A0A2E5YPY5-F1
#
_entry.id   AF-A0A2E5YPY5-F1
#
_cell.length_a   1.000
_cell.length_b   1.000
_cell.length_c   1.000
_cell.angle_alpha   90.00
_cell.angle_beta   90.00
_cell.angle_gamma   90.00
#
_symmetry.space_group_name_H-M   'P 1'
#
loop_
_entity.id
_entity.type
_entity.pdbx_description
1 polymer ?
#
loop_
_entity_poly.entity_id
_entity_poly.type
_entity_poly.pdbx_seq_one_letter_code
_entity_poly.pdbx_strand_id
1 'polypeptide(L)'
;MERAELVRRSPRVPGGSHGPHPRRSVSPAGAGQDRTLPLDDEERGRLQHYCFPRELKAAIRDFVAYYNDERFYEAIGNVTPADVYFERPFEVLTERSKVKRRTIMRRKNEYLAAKAA
;
A
#
# COMPACT_ATOMS: atom_id res chain seq x y z
N MET A 1 23.95 17.97 -12.63
CA MET A 1 22.58 18.40 -12.32
C MET A 1 21.95 17.34 -11.44
N GLU A 2 21.87 17.64 -10.17
CA GLU A 2 21.49 16.76 -9.07
C GLU A 2 19.96 16.70 -8.98
N ARG A 3 19.37 15.52 -9.16
CA ARG A 3 17.91 15.31 -8.99
C ARG A 3 17.66 14.85 -7.56
N ALA A 4 17.20 15.80 -6.74
CA ALA A 4 16.72 15.55 -5.39
C ALA A 4 15.50 14.62 -5.42
N GLU A 5 15.61 13.43 -4.83
CA GLU A 5 14.45 12.58 -4.54
C GLU A 5 13.74 13.09 -3.30
N LEU A 6 12.65 13.81 -3.53
CA LEU A 6 11.69 14.23 -2.51
C LEU A 6 10.92 13.00 -2.01
N VAL A 7 11.38 12.41 -0.91
CA VAL A 7 10.63 11.42 -0.12
C VAL A 7 9.32 12.06 0.34
N ARG A 8 8.22 11.77 -0.36
CA ARG A 8 6.87 12.14 0.07
C ARG A 8 6.48 11.28 1.28
N ARG A 9 6.77 11.77 2.49
CA ARG A 9 6.21 11.23 3.73
C ARG A 9 4.70 11.50 3.77
N SER A 10 3.88 10.46 3.74
CA SER A 10 2.44 10.56 4.01
C SER A 10 2.19 11.07 5.44
N PRO A 11 1.14 11.88 5.68
CA PRO A 11 0.89 12.45 7.00
C PRO A 11 0.30 11.42 7.97
N ARG A 12 0.74 11.47 9.24
CA ARG A 12 0.13 10.74 10.36
C ARG A 12 -1.23 11.35 10.70
N VAL A 13 -2.25 10.51 10.81
CA VAL A 13 -3.57 10.87 11.36
C VAL A 13 -3.50 10.88 12.89
N PRO A 14 -3.95 11.93 13.60
CA PRO A 14 -3.90 11.97 15.06
C PRO A 14 -5.07 11.16 15.65
N GLY A 15 -4.78 10.39 16.71
CA GLY A 15 -5.75 9.55 17.41
C GLY A 15 -6.83 10.37 18.12
N GLY A 16 -8.09 10.07 17.83
CA GLY A 16 -9.26 10.66 18.49
C GLY A 16 -9.59 9.98 19.81
N SER A 17 -9.58 10.77 20.88
CA SER A 17 -10.05 10.40 22.23
C SER A 17 -11.54 10.06 22.22
N HIS A 18 -11.90 8.83 22.60
CA HIS A 18 -13.30 8.43 22.82
C HIS A 18 -13.74 8.85 24.23
N GLY A 19 -14.62 9.85 24.33
CA GLY A 19 -15.38 10.17 25.54
C GLY A 19 -16.68 9.35 25.62
N PRO A 20 -17.36 9.28 26.78
CA PRO A 20 -18.48 8.36 26.97
C PRO A 20 -19.77 8.90 26.32
N HIS A 21 -20.42 8.08 25.51
CA HIS A 21 -21.74 8.36 24.95
C HIS A 21 -22.86 8.16 25.99
N PRO A 22 -23.93 8.98 25.99
CA PRO A 22 -25.03 8.84 26.94
C PRO A 22 -25.88 7.60 26.62
N ARG A 23 -26.27 6.86 27.65
CA ARG A 23 -27.17 5.69 27.52
C ARG A 23 -28.56 6.15 27.08
N ARG A 24 -28.97 5.75 25.88
CA ARG A 24 -30.33 5.96 25.36
C ARG A 24 -31.27 4.98 26.06
N SER A 25 -32.28 5.50 26.76
CA SER A 25 -33.38 4.69 27.30
C SER A 25 -34.17 4.06 26.15
N VAL A 26 -34.46 2.77 26.25
CA VAL A 26 -35.26 2.04 25.26
C VAL A 26 -36.62 1.80 25.88
N SER A 27 -37.68 2.39 25.31
CA SER A 27 -39.06 2.00 25.59
C SER A 27 -39.56 1.10 24.46
N PRO A 28 -40.21 -0.04 24.75
CA PRO A 28 -40.65 -0.98 23.73
C PRO A 28 -42.14 -0.79 23.43
N ALA A 29 -42.50 -0.56 22.15
CA ALA A 29 -43.78 -0.96 21.57
C ALA A 29 -43.88 -0.43 20.14
N GLY A 30 -44.05 -1.33 19.18
CA GLY A 30 -44.37 -0.97 17.80
C GLY A 30 -44.01 -2.08 16.84
N ALA A 31 -45.03 -2.80 16.39
CA ALA A 31 -44.98 -3.99 15.53
C ALA A 31 -44.13 -3.81 14.27
N GLY A 32 -43.63 -4.95 13.77
CA GLY A 32 -42.79 -5.09 12.59
C GLY A 32 -43.33 -4.34 11.38
N GLN A 33 -42.56 -3.34 10.95
CA GLN A 33 -42.62 -2.78 9.62
C GLN A 33 -41.20 -2.90 9.10
N ASP A 34 -41.05 -3.59 7.98
CA ASP A 34 -39.79 -3.68 7.23
C ASP A 34 -39.48 -2.27 6.70
N ARG A 35 -38.92 -1.40 7.56
CA ARG A 35 -38.49 -0.06 7.19
C ARG A 35 -37.25 -0.24 6.34
N THR A 36 -37.44 -0.36 5.03
CA THR A 36 -36.45 0.20 4.11
C THR A 36 -36.39 1.68 4.44
N LEU A 37 -35.42 2.08 5.26
CA LEU A 37 -35.17 3.49 5.52
C LEU A 37 -34.87 4.12 4.16
N PRO A 38 -35.70 5.04 3.66
CA PRO A 38 -35.36 5.74 2.43
C PRO A 38 -34.07 6.48 2.73
N LEU A 39 -32.98 6.08 2.06
CA LEU A 39 -31.73 6.83 2.11
C LEU A 39 -32.08 8.24 1.68
N ASP A 40 -31.79 9.23 2.53
CA ASP A 40 -32.03 10.62 2.22
C ASP A 40 -31.39 10.94 0.86
N ASP A 41 -32.05 11.74 0.01
CA ASP A 41 -31.55 12.09 -1.33
C ASP A 41 -30.13 12.68 -1.28
N GLU A 42 -29.74 13.24 -0.13
CA GLU A 42 -28.40 13.71 0.16
C GLU A 42 -27.38 12.58 0.40
N GLU A 43 -27.74 11.50 1.11
CA GLU A 43 -26.89 10.30 1.20
C GLU A 43 -26.78 9.60 -0.16
N ARG A 44 -27.87 9.60 -0.92
CA ARG A 44 -27.91 9.07 -2.29
C ARG A 44 -27.03 9.90 -3.23
N GLY A 45 -27.06 11.22 -3.10
CA GLY A 45 -26.19 12.16 -3.84
C GLY A 45 -24.73 12.08 -3.43
N ARG A 46 -24.44 11.88 -2.14
CA ARG A 46 -23.09 11.61 -1.63
C ARG A 46 -22.53 10.31 -2.20
N LEU A 47 -23.34 9.26 -2.33
CA LEU A 47 -22.90 7.96 -2.87
C LEU A 47 -22.58 8.02 -4.37
N GLN A 48 -23.32 8.82 -5.15
CA GLN A 48 -23.09 8.99 -6.60
C GLN A 48 -21.80 9.76 -6.94
N HIS A 49 -21.20 10.44 -5.95
CA HIS A 49 -19.95 11.18 -6.12
C HIS A 49 -18.66 10.35 -5.94
N TYR A 50 -18.78 9.09 -5.49
CA TYR A 50 -17.62 8.23 -5.27
C TYR A 50 -17.28 7.42 -6.53
N CYS A 51 -16.50 8.06 -7.39
CA CYS A 51 -15.82 7.48 -8.55
C CYS A 51 -16.72 7.17 -9.74
N PHE A 52 -16.59 7.97 -10.81
CA PHE A 52 -17.16 7.61 -12.10
C PHE A 52 -16.64 6.21 -12.48
N PRO A 53 -17.48 5.28 -12.97
CA PRO A 53 -17.04 3.89 -13.23
C PRO A 53 -15.81 3.77 -14.13
N ARG A 54 -15.59 4.76 -15.01
CA ARG A 54 -14.39 4.88 -15.84
C ARG A 54 -13.13 5.19 -15.02
N GLU A 55 -13.22 6.12 -14.09
CA GLU A 55 -12.13 6.51 -13.19
C GLU A 55 -11.80 5.37 -12.23
N LEU A 56 -12.81 4.69 -11.70
CA LEU A 56 -12.61 3.52 -10.85
C LEU A 56 -11.86 2.40 -11.60
N LYS A 57 -12.26 2.12 -12.84
CA LYS A 57 -11.57 1.13 -13.69
C LYS A 57 -10.12 1.52 -13.96
N ALA A 58 -9.87 2.80 -14.22
CA ALA A 58 -8.51 3.31 -14.41
C ALA A 58 -7.69 3.14 -13.13
N ALA A 59 -8.21 3.57 -11.98
CA ALA A 59 -7.55 3.45 -10.69
C ALA A 59 -7.25 1.98 -10.32
N ILE A 60 -8.17 1.05 -10.58
CA ILE A 60 -7.94 -0.38 -10.36
C ILE A 60 -6.82 -0.91 -11.26
N ARG A 61 -6.83 -0.55 -12.55
CA ARG A 61 -5.77 -0.97 -13.48
C ARG A 61 -4.40 -0.46 -13.02
N ASP A 62 -4.34 0.81 -12.62
CA ASP A 62 -3.09 1.42 -12.17
C ASP A 62 -2.62 0.78 -10.85
N PHE A 63 -3.54 0.46 -9.94
CA PHE A 63 -3.23 -0.28 -8.72
C PHE A 63 -2.71 -1.70 -9.01
N VAL A 64 -3.33 -2.43 -9.93
CA VAL A 64 -2.90 -3.79 -10.29
C VAL A 64 -1.50 -3.78 -10.91
N ALA A 65 -1.21 -2.85 -11.82
CA ALA A 65 0.11 -2.68 -12.40
C ALA A 65 1.17 -2.41 -11.32
N TYR A 66 0.91 -1.42 -10.45
CA TYR A 66 1.80 -1.10 -9.34
C TYR A 66 2.02 -2.29 -8.40
N TYR A 67 0.94 -2.98 -8.00
CA TYR A 67 1.01 -4.08 -7.05
C TYR A 67 1.82 -5.25 -7.60
N ASN A 68 1.62 -5.59 -8.87
CA ASN A 68 2.23 -6.77 -9.46
C ASN A 68 3.68 -6.54 -9.87
N ASP A 69 4.00 -5.38 -10.44
CA ASP A 69 5.28 -5.17 -11.12
C ASP A 69 6.27 -4.29 -10.34
N GLU A 70 5.79 -3.43 -9.43
CA GLU A 70 6.65 -2.45 -8.74
C GLU A 70 6.79 -2.74 -7.24
N ARG A 71 5.81 -3.42 -6.64
CA ARG A 71 5.78 -3.61 -5.19
C ARG A 71 6.53 -4.87 -4.75
N PHE A 72 7.65 -4.67 -4.08
CA PHE A 72 8.42 -5.75 -3.45
C PHE A 72 7.86 -6.12 -2.07
N TYR A 73 7.79 -7.42 -1.79
CA TYR A 73 7.26 -7.95 -0.54
C TYR A 73 8.30 -8.71 0.27
N GLU A 74 8.49 -8.32 1.53
CA GLU A 74 9.45 -8.97 2.43
C GLU A 74 9.14 -10.45 2.67
N ALA A 75 7.86 -10.80 2.80
CA ALA A 75 7.42 -12.18 3.06
C ALA A 75 7.78 -13.16 1.94
N ILE A 76 7.98 -12.68 0.71
CA ILE A 76 8.41 -13.49 -0.45
C ILE A 76 9.87 -13.22 -0.84
N GLY A 77 10.66 -12.63 0.05
CA GLY A 77 12.09 -12.39 -0.20
C GLY A 77 12.38 -11.14 -1.02
N ASN A 78 11.53 -10.11 -0.92
CA ASN A 78 11.66 -8.84 -1.65
C ASN A 78 11.68 -9.02 -3.17
N VAL A 79 10.85 -9.93 -3.67
CA VAL A 79 10.52 -10.06 -5.10
C VAL A 79 9.11 -9.51 -5.35
N THR A 80 8.79 -9.26 -6.62
CA THR A 80 7.46 -8.79 -7.01
C THR A 80 6.48 -9.96 -7.11
N PRO A 81 5.16 -9.75 -6.92
CA PRO A 81 4.17 -10.78 -7.17
C PRO A 81 4.22 -11.33 -8.61
N ALA A 82 4.51 -10.48 -9.60
CA ALA A 82 4.68 -10.92 -10.99
C ALA A 82 5.84 -11.91 -11.13
N ASP A 83 7.00 -11.64 -10.53
CA ASP A 83 8.16 -12.56 -10.59
C ASP A 83 7.85 -13.93 -9.98
N VAL A 84 7.05 -13.97 -8.91
CA VAL A 84 6.58 -15.23 -8.30
C VAL A 84 5.62 -15.95 -9.23
N TYR A 85 4.65 -15.24 -9.81
CA TYR A 85 3.68 -15.80 -10.74
C TYR A 85 4.36 -16.39 -11.99
N PHE A 86 5.39 -15.74 -12.51
CA PHE A 86 6.17 -16.23 -13.65
C PHE A 86 7.29 -17.21 -13.27
N GLU A 87 7.35 -17.66 -12.01
CA GLU A 87 8.31 -18.65 -11.52
C GLU A 87 9.79 -18.24 -11.68
N ARG A 88 10.08 -16.93 -11.67
CA ARG A 88 11.45 -16.39 -11.77
C ARG A 88 12.09 -15.89 -10.47
N PRO A 89 11.57 -16.14 -9.24
CA PRO A 89 12.14 -15.50 -8.05
C PRO A 89 13.58 -15.96 -7.79
N PHE A 90 13.90 -17.22 -8.13
CA PHE A 90 15.24 -17.76 -7.94
C PHE A 90 16.29 -17.06 -8.82
N GLU A 91 15.96 -16.77 -10.08
CA GLU A 91 16.86 -16.09 -11.01
C GLU A 91 17.18 -14.67 -10.52
N VAL A 92 16.14 -13.92 -10.15
CA VAL A 92 16.25 -12.54 -9.63
C VAL A 92 17.13 -12.51 -8.38
N LEU A 93 16.88 -13.40 -7.42
CA LEU A 93 17.66 -13.47 -6.17
C LEU A 93 19.09 -13.91 -6.41
N THR A 94 19.32 -14.83 -7.35
CA THR A 94 20.65 -15.30 -7.72
C THR A 94 21.49 -14.16 -8.29
N GLU A 95 20.96 -13.38 -9.23
CA GLU A 95 21.67 -12.24 -9.81
C GLU A 95 21.96 -11.15 -8.77
N ARG A 96 20.98 -10.83 -7.91
CA ARG A 96 21.17 -9.89 -6.80
C ARG A 96 22.29 -10.35 -5.85
N SER A 97 22.37 -11.64 -5.56
CA SER A 97 23.42 -12.20 -4.69
C SER A 97 24.82 -12.02 -5.30
N LYS A 98 24.97 -12.23 -6.61
CA LYS A 98 26.22 -12.04 -7.36
C LYS A 98 26.66 -10.58 -7.29
N VAL A 99 25.74 -9.65 -7.56
CA VAL A 99 26.01 -8.20 -7.49
C VAL A 99 26.41 -7.77 -6.08
N LYS A 100 25.71 -8.25 -5.05
CA LYS A 100 26.02 -7.96 -3.65
C LYS A 100 27.42 -8.43 -3.28
N ARG A 101 27.78 -9.68 -3.64
CA ARG A 101 29.12 -10.25 -3.38
C ARG A 101 30.21 -9.43 -4.07
N ARG A 102 30.03 -9.11 -5.35
CA ARG A 102 30.98 -8.28 -6.12
C ARG A 102 31.18 -6.91 -5.46
N THR A 103 30.10 -6.28 -5.00
CA THR A 103 30.16 -4.95 -4.37
C THR A 103 30.89 -5.00 -3.03
N ILE A 104 30.61 -6.01 -2.19
CA ILE A 104 31.30 -6.20 -0.90
C ILE A 104 32.80 -6.42 -1.12
N MET A 105 33.18 -7.28 -2.07
CA MET A 105 34.59 -7.55 -2.37
C MET A 105 35.32 -6.30 -2.86
N ARG A 106 34.69 -5.53 -3.76
CA ARG A 106 35.26 -4.28 -4.25
C ARG A 106 35.51 -3.30 -3.11
N ARG A 107 34.51 -3.07 -2.25
CA ARG A 107 34.63 -2.18 -1.08
C ARG A 107 35.70 -2.64 -0.10
N LYS A 108 35.82 -3.96 0.14
CA LYS A 108 36.88 -4.52 0.98
C LYS A 108 38.26 -4.22 0.42
N ASN A 109 38.45 -4.40 -0.89
CA ASN A 109 39.74 -4.13 -1.54
C ASN A 109 40.09 -2.64 -1.50
N GLU A 110 39.12 -1.76 -1.81
CA GLU A 110 39.27 -0.31 -1.70
C GLU A 110 39.69 0.11 -0.28
N TYR A 111 39.04 -0.45 0.75
CA TYR A 111 39.40 -0.19 2.14
C TYR A 111 40.82 -0.65 2.50
N LEU A 112 41.22 -1.85 2.08
CA LEU A 112 42.56 -2.38 2.35
C LEU A 112 43.64 -1.57 1.64
N ALA A 113 43.41 -1.16 0.39
CA ALA A 113 44.32 -0.30 -0.35
C ALA A 113 44.48 1.06 0.33
N ALA A 114 43.38 1.69 0.78
CA ALA A 114 43.42 2.95 1.50
C ALA A 114 44.12 2.85 2.86
N LYS A 115 44.06 1.69 3.53
CA LYS A 115 44.74 1.46 4.81
C LYS A 115 46.24 1.19 4.65
N ALA A 116 46.65 0.67 3.49
CA ALA A 116 48.05 0.36 3.19
C ALA A 116 48.83 1.55 2.61
N ALA A 117 48.15 2.65 2.27
CA ALA A 117 48.72 3.91 1.84
C ALA A 117 48.97 4.84 3.04
#